data_AF-U2A306-F1
#
_entry.id   AF-U2A306-F1
#
_cell.length_a   1.000
_cell.length_b   1.000
_cell.length_c   1.000
_cell.angle_alpha   90.00
_cell.angle_beta   90.00
_cell.angle_gamma   90.00
#
_symmetry.space_group_name_H-M   'P 1'
#
loop_
_entity.id
_entity.type
_entity.pdbx_description
1 polymer ?
#
loop_
_entity_poly.entity_id
_entity_poly.type
_entity_poly.pdbx_seq_one_letter_code
_entity_poly.pdbx_strand_id
1 'polypeptide(L)'
;MRLSVRPILFCLSLLCLPALAAPVAGLYQVREAVADQQPETRDAAMQRALQTLVQRLTGDAEALQSAKLEGLRQDPQQIVSQYGYEGDVLLVEFDSASTERQLRQAGLALWGANRPAILTWWLAESAEGSQLIGESQGPATMLRDAAQHRGLRAAR
;
A
#
# COMPACT_ATOMS: atom_id res chain seq x y z
N MET A 1 -40.53 -14.79 37.92
CA MET A 1 -39.48 -13.76 37.89
C MET A 1 -39.56 -13.07 36.53
N ARG A 2 -39.95 -11.78 36.47
CA ARG A 2 -40.07 -11.05 35.20
C ARG A 2 -38.67 -10.67 34.73
N LEU A 3 -38.17 -11.34 33.69
CA LEU A 3 -36.86 -11.04 33.12
C LEU A 3 -36.89 -9.60 32.57
N SER A 4 -36.14 -8.70 33.20
CA SER A 4 -36.11 -7.30 32.79
C SER A 4 -35.26 -7.17 31.52
N VAL A 5 -35.89 -6.87 30.39
CA VAL A 5 -35.23 -6.81 29.06
C VAL A 5 -34.36 -5.56 28.88
N ARG A 6 -34.57 -4.53 29.72
CA ARG A 6 -33.83 -3.25 29.71
C ARG A 6 -32.30 -3.37 29.81
N PRO A 7 -31.72 -4.11 30.78
CA PRO A 7 -30.26 -4.31 30.83
C PRO A 7 -29.71 -5.07 29.62
N ILE A 8 -30.50 -5.97 29.03
CA ILE A 8 -30.09 -6.70 27.82
C ILE A 8 -30.00 -5.76 26.63
N LEU A 9 -30.98 -4.87 26.45
CA LEU A 9 -30.94 -3.85 25.39
C LEU A 9 -29.75 -2.90 25.55
N PHE A 10 -29.45 -2.49 26.78
CA PHE A 10 -28.29 -1.64 27.06
C PHE A 10 -26.98 -2.36 26.75
N CYS A 11 -26.83 -3.62 27.18
CA CYS A 11 -25.64 -4.42 26.88
C CYS A 11 -25.45 -4.62 25.36
N LEU A 12 -26.56 -4.87 24.63
CA LEU A 12 -26.54 -5.04 23.17
C LEU A 12 -26.08 -3.77 22.43
N SER A 13 -26.43 -2.58 22.94
CA SER A 13 -25.96 -1.31 22.34
C SER A 13 -24.46 -1.06 22.55
N LEU A 14 -23.88 -1.53 23.66
CA LEU A 14 -22.45 -1.41 23.93
C LEU A 14 -21.59 -2.37 23.08
N LEU A 15 -22.17 -3.45 22.57
CA LEU A 15 -21.47 -4.41 21.69
C LEU A 15 -21.35 -3.95 20.23
N CYS A 16 -22.00 -2.84 19.85
CA CYS A 16 -22.03 -2.34 18.48
C CYS A 16 -20.95 -1.27 18.22
N LEU A 17 -19.72 -1.47 18.74
CA LEU A 17 -18.60 -0.62 18.35
C LEU A 17 -18.23 -0.89 16.89
N PRO A 18 -18.12 0.14 16.04
CA PRO A 18 -17.66 -0.07 14.67
C PRO A 18 -16.21 -0.57 14.71
N ALA A 19 -15.98 -1.76 14.14
CA ALA A 19 -14.64 -2.21 13.84
C ALA A 19 -14.08 -1.31 12.73
N LEU A 20 -13.26 -0.32 13.10
CA LEU A 20 -12.59 0.55 12.15
C LEU A 20 -11.53 -0.25 11.40
N ALA A 21 -11.77 -0.54 10.13
CA ALA A 21 -10.73 -1.02 9.24
C ALA A 21 -9.70 0.10 9.06
N ALA A 22 -8.50 -0.07 9.61
CA ALA A 22 -7.42 0.88 9.39
C ALA A 22 -6.96 0.77 7.93
N PRO A 23 -7.12 1.83 7.11
CA PRO A 23 -6.68 1.82 5.71
C PRO A 23 -5.16 1.73 5.63
N VAL A 24 -4.65 1.25 4.49
CA VAL A 24 -3.21 1.26 4.22
C VAL A 24 -2.73 2.71 4.17
N ALA A 25 -1.91 3.11 5.15
CA ALA A 25 -1.30 4.43 5.17
C ALA A 25 -0.29 4.58 4.01
N GLY A 26 -0.28 5.73 3.35
CA GLY A 26 0.68 6.03 2.29
C GLY A 26 0.51 5.23 1.00
N LEU A 27 -0.69 4.70 0.71
CA LEU A 27 -0.93 3.91 -0.51
C LEU A 27 -0.50 4.66 -1.79
N TYR A 28 -0.76 5.98 -1.84
CA TYR A 28 -0.42 6.88 -2.95
C TYR A 28 0.89 7.64 -2.72
N GLN A 29 1.69 7.25 -1.73
CA GLN A 29 3.01 7.80 -1.48
C GLN A 29 4.06 6.75 -1.86
N VAL A 30 5.00 7.13 -2.71
CA VAL A 30 6.07 6.27 -3.19
C VAL A 30 7.41 6.91 -2.87
N ARG A 31 8.35 6.10 -2.38
CA ARG A 31 9.72 6.49 -2.05
C ARG A 31 10.65 5.77 -3.01
N GLU A 32 11.41 6.53 -3.79
CA GLU A 32 12.37 6.00 -4.75
C GLU A 32 13.77 6.53 -4.41
N ALA A 33 14.76 5.64 -4.34
CA ALA A 33 16.15 6.05 -4.18
C ALA A 33 16.64 6.76 -5.45
N VAL A 34 17.38 7.85 -5.25
CA VAL A 34 17.96 8.70 -6.29
C VAL A 34 19.47 8.87 -6.05
N ALA A 35 20.26 8.76 -7.11
CA ALA A 35 21.72 8.95 -7.01
C ALA A 35 22.10 10.42 -6.80
N ASP A 36 21.30 11.32 -7.38
CA ASP A 36 21.46 12.77 -7.30
C ASP A 36 20.10 13.45 -7.52
N GLN A 37 20.09 14.78 -7.38
CA GLN A 37 18.88 15.60 -7.55
C GLN A 37 18.82 16.26 -8.94
N GLN A 38 19.53 15.70 -9.93
CA GLN A 38 19.50 16.24 -11.29
C GLN A 38 18.13 15.98 -11.94
N PRO A 39 17.69 16.85 -12.87
CA PRO A 39 16.41 16.70 -13.56
C PRO A 39 16.23 15.34 -14.21
N GLU A 40 17.28 14.80 -14.84
CA GLU A 40 17.25 13.52 -15.55
C GLU A 40 17.05 12.35 -14.57
N THR A 41 17.79 12.34 -13.46
CA THR A 41 17.67 11.33 -12.39
C THR A 41 16.29 11.38 -11.73
N ARG A 42 15.78 12.60 -11.50
CA ARG A 42 14.43 12.81 -10.98
C ARG A 42 13.37 12.27 -11.92
N ASP A 43 13.47 12.55 -13.22
CA ASP A 43 12.47 12.11 -14.19
C ASP A 43 12.45 10.58 -14.32
N ALA A 44 13.63 9.94 -14.29
CA ALA A 44 13.74 8.49 -14.21
C ALA A 44 13.16 7.92 -12.91
N ALA A 45 13.39 8.58 -11.77
CA ALA A 45 12.81 8.18 -10.49
C ALA A 45 11.28 8.38 -10.46
N MET A 46 10.76 9.42 -11.11
CA MET A 46 9.33 9.67 -11.26
C MET A 46 8.65 8.56 -12.08
N GLN A 47 9.29 8.11 -13.16
CA GLN A 47 8.81 6.97 -13.94
C GLN A 47 8.77 5.67 -13.12
N ARG A 48 9.82 5.41 -12.32
CA ARG A 48 9.84 4.28 -11.38
C ARG A 48 8.73 4.40 -10.33
N ALA A 49 8.54 5.59 -9.76
CA ALA A 49 7.51 5.84 -8.77
C ALA A 49 6.09 5.57 -9.33
N LEU A 50 5.84 5.98 -10.58
CA LEU A 50 4.60 5.68 -11.28
C LEU A 50 4.40 4.17 -11.47
N GLN A 51 5.43 3.45 -11.89
CA GLN A 51 5.37 1.99 -12.05
C GLN A 51 5.04 1.29 -10.73
N THR A 52 5.73 1.67 -9.65
CA THR A 52 5.46 1.16 -8.30
C THR A 52 4.02 1.44 -7.89
N LEU A 53 3.51 2.66 -8.11
CA LEU A 53 2.12 3.02 -7.80
C LEU A 53 1.11 2.16 -8.58
N VAL A 54 1.28 2.02 -9.89
CA VAL A 54 0.35 1.25 -10.73
C VAL A 54 0.35 -0.22 -10.32
N GLN A 55 1.53 -0.81 -10.10
CA GLN A 55 1.63 -2.18 -9.59
C GLN A 55 0.95 -2.33 -8.24
N ARG A 56 1.11 -1.36 -7.34
CA ARG A 56 0.49 -1.35 -6.00
C ARG A 56 -1.05 -1.32 -6.08
N LEU A 57 -1.59 -0.49 -6.98
CA LEU A 57 -3.03 -0.29 -7.10
C LEU A 57 -3.72 -1.42 -7.87
N THR A 58 -3.07 -1.98 -8.88
CA THR A 58 -3.65 -3.01 -9.78
C THR A 58 -3.26 -4.44 -9.38
N GLY A 59 -2.10 -4.62 -8.74
CA GLY A 59 -1.48 -5.92 -8.51
C GLY A 59 -0.74 -6.49 -9.73
N ASP A 60 -0.72 -5.77 -10.85
CA ASP A 60 -0.12 -6.21 -12.11
C ASP A 60 1.08 -5.31 -12.47
N ALA A 61 2.25 -5.94 -12.68
CA ALA A 61 3.48 -5.25 -13.02
C ALA A 61 3.50 -4.74 -14.48
N GLU A 62 2.68 -5.32 -15.36
CA GLU A 62 2.60 -4.98 -16.78
C GLU A 62 1.50 -3.97 -17.08
N ALA A 63 0.64 -3.64 -16.10
CA ALA A 63 -0.49 -2.73 -16.30
C ALA A 63 -0.09 -1.36 -16.87
N LEU A 64 1.07 -0.83 -16.48
CA LEU A 64 1.59 0.45 -16.99
C LEU A 64 2.01 0.39 -18.48
N GLN A 65 2.27 -0.79 -19.02
CA GLN A 65 2.66 -0.98 -20.43
C GLN A 65 1.46 -0.98 -21.38
N SER A 66 0.23 -0.92 -20.85
CA SER A 66 -0.97 -0.86 -21.68
C SER A 66 -0.97 0.41 -22.53
N ALA A 67 -1.34 0.29 -23.81
CA ALA A 67 -1.41 1.42 -24.74
C ALA A 67 -2.33 2.55 -24.25
N LYS A 68 -3.29 2.23 -23.37
CA LYS A 68 -4.22 3.19 -22.77
C LYS A 68 -3.57 4.10 -21.72
N LEU A 69 -2.43 3.70 -21.15
CA LEU A 69 -1.66 4.48 -20.18
C LEU A 69 -0.45 5.17 -20.82
N GLU A 70 -0.31 5.15 -22.14
CA GLU A 70 0.82 5.76 -22.84
C GLU A 70 0.97 7.25 -22.51
N GLY A 71 -0.12 8.01 -22.51
CA GLY A 71 -0.10 9.43 -22.16
C GLY A 71 0.32 9.66 -20.71
N LEU A 72 -0.08 8.78 -19.79
CA LEU A 72 0.34 8.84 -18.38
C LEU A 72 1.82 8.47 -18.20
N ARG A 73 2.32 7.53 -18.99
CA ARG A 73 3.73 7.14 -19.01
C ARG A 73 4.63 8.24 -19.55
N GLN A 74 4.16 9.00 -20.54
CA GLN A 74 4.88 10.13 -21.13
C GLN A 74 4.90 11.36 -20.22
N ASP A 75 3.80 11.63 -19.52
CA ASP A 75 3.72 12.73 -18.55
C ASP A 75 3.14 12.25 -17.22
N PRO A 76 3.97 11.69 -16.32
CA PRO A 76 3.53 11.28 -14.98
C PRO A 76 3.10 12.45 -14.09
N GLN A 77 3.54 13.68 -14.39
CA GLN A 77 3.34 14.84 -13.50
C GLN A 77 1.86 15.23 -13.35
N GLN A 78 1.03 14.86 -14.33
CA GLN A 78 -0.41 15.15 -14.34
C GLN A 78 -1.20 14.53 -13.17
N ILE A 79 -0.66 13.50 -12.51
CA ILE A 79 -1.27 12.87 -11.32
C ILE A 79 -0.44 13.07 -10.05
N VAL A 80 0.67 13.81 -10.13
CA VAL A 80 1.51 14.13 -8.97
C VAL A 80 0.90 15.30 -8.24
N SER A 81 0.66 15.13 -6.94
CA SER A 81 0.22 16.21 -6.05
C SER A 81 1.43 17.01 -5.57
N GLN A 82 2.44 16.32 -5.04
CA GLN A 82 3.66 16.92 -4.53
C GLN A 82 4.82 15.94 -4.59
N TYR A 83 6.05 16.46 -4.61
CA TYR A 83 7.25 15.65 -4.41
C TYR A 83 8.27 16.42 -3.59
N GLY A 84 9.16 15.69 -2.92
CA GLY A 84 10.23 16.24 -2.09
C GLY A 84 11.41 15.30 -1.98
N TYR A 85 12.52 15.81 -1.46
CA TYR A 85 13.74 15.03 -1.23
C TYR A 85 13.97 14.85 0.26
N GLU A 86 14.22 13.61 0.67
CA GLU A 86 14.67 13.24 2.00
C GLU A 86 16.04 12.55 1.84
N GLY A 87 17.12 13.34 1.83
CA GLY A 87 18.47 12.84 1.55
C GLY A 87 18.61 12.36 0.11
N ASP A 88 18.84 11.05 -0.06
CA ASP A 88 18.95 10.32 -1.31
C ASP A 88 17.64 9.64 -1.73
N VAL A 89 16.50 10.02 -1.12
CA VAL A 89 15.18 9.50 -1.43
C VAL A 89 14.28 10.59 -2.02
N LEU A 90 13.69 10.30 -3.19
CA LEU A 90 12.59 11.08 -3.76
C LEU A 90 11.27 10.55 -3.20
N LEU A 91 10.58 11.39 -2.43
CA LEU A 91 9.22 11.14 -1.98
C LEU A 91 8.25 11.74 -3.01
N VAL A 92 7.40 10.91 -3.60
CA VAL A 92 6.36 11.33 -4.54
C VAL A 92 4.99 11.02 -3.94
N GLU A 93 4.14 12.03 -3.86
CA GLU A 93 2.75 11.90 -3.45
C GLU A 93 1.84 12.12 -4.66
N PHE A 94 1.05 11.11 -4.97
CA PHE A 94 0.11 11.11 -6.07
C PHE A 94 -1.28 11.51 -5.60
N ASP A 95 -1.98 12.30 -6.42
CA ASP A 95 -3.38 12.62 -6.18
C ASP A 95 -4.25 11.39 -6.43
N SER A 96 -4.93 10.92 -5.39
CA SER A 96 -5.71 9.67 -5.44
C SER A 96 -6.88 9.76 -6.43
N ALA A 97 -7.55 10.91 -6.50
CA ALA A 97 -8.72 11.10 -7.34
C ALA A 97 -8.38 11.11 -8.83
N SER A 98 -7.31 11.78 -9.25
CA SER A 98 -6.82 11.77 -10.64
C SER A 98 -6.24 10.41 -11.00
N THR A 99 -5.39 9.82 -10.15
CA THR A 99 -4.81 8.50 -10.37
C THR A 99 -5.89 7.45 -10.61
N GLU A 100 -6.87 7.34 -9.71
CA GLU A 100 -7.94 6.35 -9.87
C GLU A 100 -8.78 6.59 -11.12
N ARG A 101 -9.08 7.85 -11.45
CA ARG A 101 -9.83 8.17 -12.67
C ARG A 101 -9.10 7.71 -13.92
N GLN A 102 -7.80 8.01 -14.04
CA GLN A 102 -7.03 7.62 -15.21
C GLN A 102 -6.89 6.09 -15.33
N LEU A 103 -6.59 5.40 -14.23
CA LEU A 103 -6.46 3.94 -14.25
C LEU A 103 -7.81 3.24 -14.54
N ARG A 104 -8.92 3.76 -14.01
CA ARG A 104 -10.27 3.25 -14.34
C ARG A 104 -10.67 3.53 -15.78
N GLN A 105 -10.31 4.70 -16.33
CA GLN A 105 -10.53 5.01 -17.75
C GLN A 105 -9.73 4.09 -18.67
N ALA A 106 -8.53 3.68 -18.25
CA ALA A 106 -7.77 2.64 -18.93
C ALA A 106 -8.41 1.23 -18.81
N GLY A 107 -9.44 1.06 -17.97
CA GLY A 107 -10.13 -0.21 -17.76
C GLY A 107 -9.39 -1.15 -16.81
N LEU A 108 -8.47 -0.63 -16.00
CA LEU A 108 -7.73 -1.43 -15.03
C LEU A 108 -8.58 -1.69 -13.78
N ALA A 109 -8.53 -2.92 -13.29
CA ALA A 109 -9.11 -3.28 -12.01
C ALA A 109 -8.22 -2.73 -10.89
N LEU A 110 -8.80 -1.88 -10.03
CA LEU A 110 -8.12 -1.34 -8.86
C LEU A 110 -8.61 -2.08 -7.62
N TRP A 111 -7.70 -2.56 -6.76
CA TRP A 111 -8.17 -2.94 -5.43
C TRP A 111 -8.19 -1.72 -4.53
N GLY A 112 -9.31 -1.50 -3.85
CA GLY A 112 -9.49 -0.35 -2.97
C GLY A 112 -8.54 -0.37 -1.76
N ALA A 113 -8.53 0.71 -0.99
CA ALA A 113 -7.72 0.85 0.22
C ALA A 113 -8.10 -0.14 1.35
N ASN A 114 -9.33 -0.68 1.32
CA ASN A 114 -9.79 -1.75 2.22
C ASN A 114 -9.37 -3.12 1.69
N ARG A 115 -8.10 -3.48 1.91
CA ARG A 115 -7.57 -4.83 1.61
C ARG A 115 -7.51 -5.68 2.88
N PRO A 116 -7.84 -6.99 2.83
CA PRO A 116 -7.65 -7.89 3.97
C PRO A 116 -6.19 -7.87 4.42
N ALA A 117 -5.96 -7.81 5.73
CA ALA A 117 -4.61 -7.97 6.28
C ALA A 117 -4.16 -9.43 6.08
N ILE A 118 -2.93 -9.62 5.65
CA ILE A 118 -2.34 -10.96 5.46
C ILE A 118 -1.52 -11.28 6.70
N LEU A 119 -1.80 -12.44 7.31
CA LEU A 119 -1.02 -13.03 8.39
C LEU A 119 0.01 -13.99 7.78
N THR A 120 1.29 -13.75 8.04
CA THR A 120 2.37 -14.61 7.53
C THR A 120 3.13 -15.26 8.68
N TRP A 121 3.32 -16.58 8.61
CA TRP A 121 4.12 -17.35 9.56
C TRP A 121 5.03 -18.29 8.78
N TRP A 122 6.26 -18.48 9.26
CA TRP A 122 7.17 -19.45 8.69
C TRP A 122 8.01 -20.13 9.79
N LEU A 123 8.45 -21.35 9.49
CA LEU A 123 9.34 -22.12 10.36
C LEU A 123 10.78 -21.88 9.90
N ALA A 124 11.63 -21.39 10.79
CA ALA A 124 13.07 -21.35 10.57
C ALA A 124 13.72 -22.52 11.30
N GLU A 125 14.60 -23.24 10.62
CA GLU A 125 15.41 -24.29 11.23
C GLU A 125 16.82 -23.76 11.47
N SER A 126 17.32 -23.88 12.70
CA SER A 126 18.72 -23.62 13.06
C SER A 126 19.36 -24.87 13.68
N ALA A 127 20.67 -24.80 13.94
CA ALA A 127 21.39 -25.84 14.67
C ALA A 127 20.86 -26.04 16.11
N GLU A 128 20.16 -25.04 16.67
CA GLU A 128 19.52 -25.12 18.00
C GLU A 128 18.08 -25.65 17.95
N GLY A 129 17.49 -25.84 16.77
CA GLY A 129 16.15 -26.40 16.58
C GLY A 129 15.24 -25.57 15.66
N SER A 130 13.96 -25.92 15.63
CA SER A 130 12.96 -25.22 14.81
C SER A 130 12.32 -24.07 15.59
N GLN A 131 12.37 -22.85 15.05
CA GLN A 131 11.74 -21.67 15.62
C GLN A 131 10.63 -21.17 14.68
N LEU A 132 9.42 -21.00 15.22
CA LEU A 132 8.35 -20.31 14.50
C LEU A 132 8.63 -18.80 14.53
N ILE A 133 8.83 -18.22 13.35
CA ILE A 133 9.03 -16.79 13.20
C ILE A 133 7.68 -16.15 12.86
N GLY A 134 7.21 -15.32 13.79
CA GLY A 134 6.01 -14.51 13.65
C GLY A 134 6.32 -13.05 13.30
N GLU A 135 5.27 -12.27 13.02
CA GLU A 135 5.37 -10.90 12.49
C GLU A 135 6.10 -9.91 13.43
N SER A 136 6.17 -10.17 14.73
CA SER A 136 6.84 -9.33 15.73
C SER A 136 8.35 -9.55 15.86
N GLN A 137 8.90 -10.54 15.15
CA GLN A 137 10.31 -10.94 15.28
C GLN A 137 11.18 -10.23 14.23
N GLY A 138 12.45 -9.94 14.56
CA GLY A 138 13.37 -9.11 13.76
C GLY A 138 13.45 -9.41 12.24
N PRO A 139 13.41 -10.67 11.79
CA PRO A 139 13.42 -11.02 10.37
C PRO A 139 12.16 -10.61 9.58
N ALA A 140 11.07 -10.24 10.25
CA ALA A 140 9.81 -9.89 9.60
C ALA A 140 9.79 -8.48 8.98
N THR A 141 10.83 -7.65 9.19
CA THR A 141 10.92 -6.30 8.62
C THR A 141 11.05 -6.32 7.10
N MET A 142 11.95 -7.15 6.55
CA MET A 142 12.14 -7.26 5.09
C MET A 142 10.87 -7.73 4.37
N LEU A 143 10.12 -8.66 4.97
CA LEU A 143 8.85 -9.08 4.42
C LEU A 143 7.80 -7.96 4.50
N ARG A 144 7.77 -7.21 5.60
CA ARG A 144 6.87 -6.04 5.75
C ARG A 144 7.16 -4.98 4.69
N ASP A 145 8.42 -4.69 4.41
CA ASP A 145 8.80 -3.73 3.39
C ASP A 145 8.39 -4.22 2.00
N ALA A 146 8.61 -5.51 1.68
CA ALA A 146 8.16 -6.11 0.43
C ALA A 146 6.62 -6.10 0.28
N ALA A 147 5.89 -6.38 1.37
CA ALA A 147 4.43 -6.32 1.40
C ALA A 147 3.93 -4.88 1.17
N GLN A 148 4.52 -3.89 1.84
CA GLN A 148 4.20 -2.48 1.64
C GLN A 148 4.49 -2.00 0.22
N HIS A 149 5.61 -2.44 -0.35
CA HIS A 149 5.96 -2.14 -1.74
C HIS A 149 4.87 -2.62 -2.70
N ARG A 150 4.29 -3.81 -2.43
CA ARG A 150 3.15 -4.39 -3.17
C ARG A 150 1.76 -3.89 -2.73
N GLY A 151 1.67 -2.96 -1.79
CA GLY A 151 0.38 -2.40 -1.33
C GLY A 151 -0.42 -3.34 -0.46
N LEU A 152 0.24 -4.34 0.12
CA LEU A 152 -0.35 -5.29 1.05
C LEU A 152 -0.11 -4.84 2.49
N ARG A 153 -1.12 -5.03 3.33
CA ARG A 153 -1.00 -4.82 4.78
C ARG A 153 -0.54 -6.12 5.43
N ALA A 154 0.63 -6.10 6.05
CA ALA A 154 0.97 -7.10 7.06
C ALA A 154 0.16 -6.82 8.34
N ALA A 155 -0.37 -7.87 8.97
CA ALA A 155 -0.95 -7.73 10.30
C ALA A 155 0.15 -7.29 11.29
N ARG A 156 -0.27 -6.68 12.40
CA ARG A 156 0.61 -6.14 13.45
C ARG A 156 0.39 -6.94 14.71
#